data_AF-A0A8S3YHT7-F1
#
_entry.id   AF-A0A8S3YHT7-F1
#
_cell.length_a   1.000
_cell.length_b   1.000
_cell.length_c   1.000
_cell.angle_alpha   90.00
_cell.angle_beta   90.00
_cell.angle_gamma   90.00
#
_symmetry.space_group_name_H-M   'P 1'
#
loop_
_entity.id
_entity.type
_entity.pdbx_description
1 polymer ?
#
loop_
_entity_poly.entity_id
_entity_poly.type
_entity_poly.pdbx_seq_one_letter_code
_entity_poly.pdbx_strand_id
1 'polypeptide(L)'
;NKETECCVCMERQACIMLSCCHEFCEICIDNWTRDEEHSNCPLCRTSVSGSDDTWVLMDKSDAKDHTSDVHSYLMRIADRRGTPRS
;
A
#
# COMPACT_ATOMS: atom_id res chain seq x y z
N ASN A 1 -9.87 11.16 -21.32
CA ASN A 1 -9.51 10.77 -19.94
C ASN A 1 -10.72 10.18 -19.24
N LYS A 2 -10.84 8.85 -19.22
CA LYS A 2 -11.96 8.11 -18.58
C LYS A 2 -11.45 6.91 -17.80
N GLU A 3 -10.20 6.98 -17.31
CA GLU A 3 -9.52 5.83 -16.70
C GLU A 3 -9.57 5.87 -15.15
N THR A 4 -10.27 6.84 -14.57
CA THR A 4 -10.37 7.01 -13.11
C THR A 4 -11.81 7.00 -12.61
N GLU A 5 -12.78 6.61 -13.43
CA GLU A 5 -14.19 6.55 -13.03
C GLU A 5 -14.55 5.14 -12.53
N CYS A 6 -15.34 5.06 -11.46
CA CYS A 6 -15.78 3.81 -10.90
C CYS A 6 -16.64 3.05 -11.90
N CYS A 7 -16.21 1.85 -12.28
CA CYS A 7 -16.89 1.01 -13.26
C CYS A 7 -18.26 0.48 -12.80
N VAL A 8 -18.59 0.58 -11.50
CA VAL A 8 -19.88 0.14 -10.95
C VAL A 8 -20.96 1.22 -11.08
N CYS A 9 -20.65 2.47 -10.68
CA CYS A 9 -21.63 3.57 -10.72
C CYS A 9 -21.50 4.49 -11.91
N MET A 10 -20.33 4.53 -12.58
CA MET A 10 -20.03 5.45 -13.70
C MET A 10 -20.28 6.93 -13.37
N GLU A 11 -20.19 7.29 -12.08
CA GLU A 11 -20.48 8.64 -11.58
C GLU A 11 -19.32 9.20 -10.75
N ARG A 12 -18.67 8.37 -9.93
CA ARG A 12 -17.68 8.78 -8.95
C ARG A 12 -16.28 8.33 -9.36
N GLN A 13 -15.27 9.04 -8.88
CA GLN A 13 -13.88 8.63 -9.07
C GLN A 13 -13.58 7.31 -8.36
N ALA A 14 -12.85 6.42 -9.02
CA ALA A 14 -12.28 5.23 -8.43
C ALA A 14 -11.07 5.63 -7.56
N CYS A 15 -11.18 5.39 -6.25
CA CYS A 15 -10.19 5.83 -5.27
C CYS A 15 -9.72 4.68 -4.35
N ILE A 16 -10.46 3.57 -4.32
CA ILE A 16 -10.14 2.39 -3.51
C ILE A 16 -9.67 1.27 -4.42
N MET A 17 -8.45 0.81 -4.19
CA MET A 17 -7.86 -0.34 -4.88
C MET A 17 -7.95 -1.57 -3.98
N LEU A 18 -8.51 -2.66 -4.51
CA LEU A 18 -8.53 -3.97 -3.84
C LEU A 18 -7.22 -4.73 -4.05
N SER A 19 -7.01 -5.81 -3.27
CA SER A 19 -5.84 -6.71 -3.38
C SER A 19 -5.64 -7.33 -4.77
N CYS A 20 -6.70 -7.37 -5.59
CA CYS A 20 -6.68 -7.84 -6.97
C CYS A 20 -6.37 -6.74 -8.01
N CYS A 21 -5.92 -5.56 -7.57
CA CYS A 21 -5.59 -4.41 -8.40
C CYS A 21 -6.76 -3.78 -9.18
N HIS A 22 -8.00 -4.05 -8.76
CA HIS A 22 -9.19 -3.40 -9.31
C HIS A 22 -9.61 -2.21 -8.47
N GLU A 23 -10.05 -1.15 -9.14
CA GLU A 23 -10.35 0.13 -8.50
C GLU A 23 -11.85 0.45 -8.55
N PHE A 24 -12.38 0.96 -7.43
CA PHE A 24 -13.79 1.34 -7.27
C PHE A 24 -13.90 2.65 -6.46
N CYS A 25 -15.06 3.29 -6.50
CA CYS A 25 -15.36 4.36 -5.54
C CYS A 25 -15.69 3.77 -4.17
N GLU A 26 -15.34 4.50 -3.12
CA GLU A 26 -15.52 4.10 -1.72
C GLU A 26 -16.95 3.63 -1.42
N ILE A 27 -17.96 4.37 -1.87
CA ILE A 27 -19.37 4.05 -1.62
C ILE A 27 -19.77 2.72 -2.26
N CYS A 28 -19.32 2.44 -3.49
CA CYS A 28 -19.68 1.21 -4.18
C CYS A 28 -19.03 0.00 -3.53
N ILE A 29 -17.75 0.12 -3.14
CA ILE A 29 -17.06 -1.01 -2.53
C ILE A 29 -17.54 -1.25 -1.10
N ASP A 30 -17.76 -0.19 -0.31
CA ASP A 30 -18.30 -0.28 1.05
C ASP A 30 -19.68 -0.94 1.05
N ASN A 31 -20.60 -0.45 0.22
CA ASN A 31 -21.93 -1.04 0.12
C ASN A 31 -21.89 -2.50 -0.36
N TRP A 32 -20.93 -2.86 -1.21
CA TRP A 32 -20.76 -4.23 -1.69
C TRP A 32 -20.23 -5.17 -0.60
N THR A 33 -19.19 -4.75 0.14
CA THR A 33 -18.56 -5.58 1.18
C THR A 33 -19.25 -5.48 2.54
N ARG A 34 -20.26 -4.62 2.68
CA ARG A 34 -21.02 -4.43 3.91
C ARG A 34 -21.87 -5.64 4.28
N ASP A 35 -22.32 -6.42 3.30
CA ASP A 35 -22.96 -7.70 3.53
C ASP A 35 -21.89 -8.80 3.63
N GLU A 36 -21.91 -9.60 4.69
CA GLU A 36 -20.90 -10.64 4.94
C GLU A 36 -20.80 -11.67 3.80
N GLU A 37 -21.87 -11.84 3.03
CA GLU A 37 -21.94 -12.72 1.86
C GLU A 37 -21.12 -12.21 0.65
N HIS A 38 -20.68 -10.94 0.65
CA HIS A 38 -20.11 -10.26 -0.52
C HIS A 38 -18.72 -9.67 -0.27
N SER A 39 -17.87 -10.42 0.42
CA SER A 39 -16.44 -10.12 0.61
C SER A 39 -15.59 -10.48 -0.63
N ASN A 40 -15.99 -10.09 -1.84
CA ASN A 40 -15.25 -10.41 -3.07
C ASN A 40 -15.28 -9.25 -4.09
N CYS A 41 -14.27 -9.17 -4.95
CA CYS A 41 -14.18 -8.14 -5.98
C CYS A 41 -15.32 -8.27 -7.01
N PRO A 42 -16.06 -7.19 -7.34
CA PRO A 42 -17.13 -7.21 -8.35
C PRO A 42 -16.67 -7.64 -9.75
N LEU A 43 -15.38 -7.46 -10.09
CA LEU A 43 -14.84 -7.74 -11.43
C LEU A 43 -14.25 -9.15 -11.55
N CYS A 44 -13.43 -9.56 -10.59
CA CYS A 44 -12.67 -10.81 -10.68
C CYS A 44 -13.01 -11.83 -9.58
N ARG A 45 -13.92 -11.50 -8.66
CA ARG A 45 -14.37 -12.34 -7.54
C ARG A 45 -13.27 -12.76 -6.56
N THR A 46 -12.09 -12.15 -6.64
CA THR A 46 -11.04 -12.31 -5.64
C THR A 46 -11.55 -11.84 -4.28
N SER A 47 -11.36 -12.67 -3.25
CA SER A 47 -11.79 -12.36 -1.90
C SER A 47 -11.14 -11.08 -1.39
N VAL A 48 -11.97 -10.21 -0.81
CA VAL A 48 -11.54 -8.98 -0.13
C VAL A 48 -11.45 -9.34 1.35
N SER A 49 -10.31 -9.89 1.76
CA SER A 49 -10.04 -10.17 3.17
C SER A 49 -9.79 -8.85 3.89
N GLY A 50 -10.74 -8.44 4.72
CA GLY A 50 -10.57 -7.31 5.62
C GLY A 50 -9.42 -7.54 6.60
N SER A 51 -8.63 -6.50 6.81
CA SER A 51 -7.72 -6.28 7.95
C SER A 51 -6.56 -7.26 8.17
N ASP A 52 -5.61 -7.36 7.22
CA ASP A 52 -4.23 -7.71 7.61
C ASP A 52 -3.16 -6.97 6.76
N ASP A 53 -3.48 -6.55 5.53
CA ASP A 53 -2.56 -5.83 4.64
C ASP A 53 -2.84 -4.31 4.54
N THR A 54 -3.18 -3.64 5.65
CA THR A 54 -3.27 -2.17 5.65
C THR A 54 -1.87 -1.56 5.79
N TRP A 55 -1.14 -1.50 4.69
CA TRP A 55 0.17 -0.84 4.63
C TRP A 55 -0.01 0.68 4.57
N VAL A 56 0.26 1.37 5.69
CA VAL A 56 0.30 2.84 5.71
C VAL A 56 1.60 3.29 5.06
N LEU A 57 1.50 3.93 3.89
CA LEU A 57 2.64 4.58 3.26
C LEU A 57 2.98 5.85 4.06
N MET A 58 4.11 5.84 4.77
CA MET A 58 4.65 7.06 5.36
C MET A 58 5.13 8.02 4.25
N ASP A 59 4.76 9.28 4.39
CA ASP A 59 5.16 10.34 3.48
C ASP A 59 6.69 10.50 3.46
N LYS A 60 7.27 10.71 2.27
CA LYS A 60 8.73 10.78 2.04
C LYS A 60 9.33 12.14 2.38
N SER A 61 8.52 13.06 2.91
CA SER A 61 8.88 14.47 3.10
C SER A 61 10.02 14.70 4.09
N ASP A 62 10.30 13.75 5.00
CA ASP A 62 11.41 13.83 5.97
C ASP A 62 12.65 12.98 5.60
N ALA A 63 12.68 12.41 4.38
CA ALA A 63 13.78 11.52 3.96
C ALA A 63 15.11 12.26 3.74
N LYS A 64 15.15 13.60 3.74
CA LYS A 64 16.38 14.37 3.54
C LYS A 64 17.24 14.53 4.79
N ASP A 65 16.66 14.51 5.99
CA ASP A 65 17.40 14.83 7.22
C ASP A 65 18.16 13.64 7.83
N HIS A 66 17.73 12.40 7.58
CA HIS A 66 18.27 11.23 8.29
C HIS A 66 19.32 10.41 7.51
N THR A 67 19.69 10.81 6.30
CA THR A 67 20.60 10.03 5.45
C THR A 67 22.05 10.00 5.98
N SER A 68 22.50 11.09 6.61
CA SER A 68 23.86 11.22 7.13
C SER A 68 24.11 10.33 8.35
N ASP A 69 23.13 10.24 9.26
CA ASP A 69 23.26 9.43 10.48
C ASP A 69 23.29 7.94 10.16
N VAL A 70 22.43 7.49 9.25
CA VAL A 70 22.40 6.10 8.77
C VAL A 70 23.73 5.76 8.08
N HIS A 71 24.25 6.65 7.23
CA HIS A 71 25.54 6.45 6.55
C HIS A 71 26.71 6.31 7.54
N SER A 72 26.79 7.20 8.54
CA SER A 72 27.83 7.17 9.57
C SER A 72 27.80 5.86 10.38
N TYR A 73 26.60 5.41 10.75
CA TYR A 73 26.43 4.16 11.47
C TYR A 73 26.82 2.93 10.64
N LEU A 74 26.43 2.88 9.36
CA LEU A 74 26.78 1.80 8.44
C LEU A 74 28.30 1.66 8.24
N MET A 75 29.01 2.79 8.11
CA MET A 75 30.47 2.79 7.99
C MET A 75 31.15 2.19 9.22
N ARG A 76 30.68 2.55 10.43
CA ARG A 76 31.24 1.99 11.69
C ARG A 76 31.02 0.48 11.85
N ILE A 77 29.95 -0.07 11.26
CA ILE A 77 29.71 -1.51 11.25
C ILE A 77 30.69 -2.21 10.31
N ALA A 78 30.93 -1.63 9.13
CA ALA A 78 31.87 -2.16 8.15
C ALA A 78 33.30 -2.27 8.72
N ASP A 79 33.71 -1.27 9.50
CA ASP A 79 35.05 -1.24 10.12
C ASP A 79 35.26 -2.31 11.21
N ARG A 80 34.20 -2.91 11.76
CA ARG A 80 34.33 -3.94 12.82
C ARG A 80 34.73 -5.32 12.31
N ARG A 81 34.85 -5.53 11.00
CA ARG A 81 35.31 -6.81 10.43
C ARG A 81 36.76 -6.73 9.94
N GLY A 82 37.69 -6.78 10.91
CA GLY A 82 38.90 -7.60 10.79
C GLY A 82 40.18 -6.92 10.28
N THR A 83 40.93 -6.29 11.18
CA THR A 83 42.40 -6.41 11.14
C THR A 83 42.79 -7.69 11.91
N PRO A 84 43.51 -8.65 11.30
CA PRO A 84 44.06 -9.76 12.07
C PRO A 84 45.15 -9.17 12.96
N ARG A 85 45.01 -9.39 14.27
CA ARG A 85 45.99 -8.95 15.27
C ARG A 85 47.13 -9.96 15.25
N SER A 86 48.29 -9.54 14.74
CA SER A 86 49.56 -10.26 14.79
C SER A 86 50.00 -10.52 16.23
#